data_AF-A0A328RPN5-F1
#
_entry.id   AF-A0A328RPN5-F1
#
_cell.length_a   1.000
_cell.length_b   1.000
_cell.length_c   1.000
_cell.angle_alpha   90.00
_cell.angle_beta   90.00
_cell.angle_gamma   90.00
#
_symmetry.space_group_name_H-M   'P 1'
#
loop_
_entity.id
_entity.type
_entity.pdbx_description
1 polymer ?
#
loop_
_entity_poly.entity_id
_entity_poly.type
_entity_poly.pdbx_seq_one_letter_code
_entity_poly.pdbx_strand_id
1 'polypeptide(L)'
;MKTITKCLNEWNATIEALGQGEQTILIRKYATTLNEFLLYPTVSYANKDDYLDSFDKKHRKFVKKNTLPEKQDEKYLVKYYATVEDVIKKSNSRIGTLKDYHIWTKKHVKSYLENKPGQVWLLRVYKLENPQYISRTKGMVYANVEKEISLNNIEPVITDKKYNKIKKEIVNK
;
A
#
# COMPACT_ATOMS: atom_id res chain seq x y z
N MET A 1 -19.85 -0.87 16.94
CA MET A 1 -19.22 -1.58 15.81
C MET A 1 -18.43 -0.55 15.02
N LYS A 2 -17.10 -0.72 14.88
CA LYS A 2 -16.30 0.26 14.14
C LYS A 2 -16.46 0.01 12.64
N THR A 3 -16.79 1.05 11.89
CA THR A 3 -16.92 1.00 10.44
C THR A 3 -16.05 2.08 9.79
N ILE A 4 -15.77 1.92 8.50
CA ILE A 4 -14.99 2.89 7.72
C ILE A 4 -15.49 2.95 6.28
N THR A 5 -15.44 4.14 5.68
CA THR A 5 -15.66 4.34 4.25
C THR A 5 -14.42 4.89 3.55
N LYS A 6 -13.54 5.59 4.27
CA LYS A 6 -12.35 6.23 3.71
C LYS A 6 -11.39 5.19 3.13
N CYS A 7 -10.95 5.40 1.89
CA CYS A 7 -10.00 4.52 1.22
C CYS A 7 -8.85 5.30 0.56
N LEU A 8 -7.69 4.65 0.49
CA LEU A 8 -6.54 5.05 -0.30
C LEU A 8 -6.50 4.23 -1.58
N ASN A 9 -6.41 4.91 -2.71
CA ASN A 9 -6.15 4.28 -3.99
C ASN A 9 -4.67 3.95 -4.13
N GLU A 10 -4.37 2.70 -4.45
CA GLU A 10 -3.00 2.25 -4.66
C GLU A 10 -2.97 1.15 -5.72
N TRP A 11 -1.83 0.96 -6.37
CA TRP A 11 -1.58 -0.11 -7.32
C TRP A 11 -1.84 -1.47 -6.67
N ASN A 12 -2.61 -2.32 -7.35
CA ASN A 12 -2.99 -3.63 -6.81
C ASN A 12 -1.79 -4.47 -6.33
N ALA A 13 -0.70 -4.50 -7.10
CA ALA A 13 0.50 -5.22 -6.70
C ALA A 13 1.10 -4.70 -5.37
N THR A 14 1.05 -3.39 -5.13
CA THR A 14 1.50 -2.79 -3.86
C THR A 14 0.55 -3.13 -2.71
N ILE A 15 -0.77 -3.11 -2.97
CA ILE A 15 -1.78 -3.53 -1.99
C ILE A 15 -1.59 -4.99 -1.60
N GLU A 16 -1.37 -5.89 -2.55
CA GLU A 16 -1.10 -7.30 -2.26
C GLU A 16 0.22 -7.47 -1.50
N ALA A 17 1.26 -6.70 -1.82
CA ALA A 17 2.51 -6.76 -1.07
C ALA A 17 2.34 -6.31 0.39
N LEU A 18 1.49 -5.30 0.63
CA LEU A 18 1.09 -4.89 1.98
C LEU A 18 0.25 -5.98 2.67
N GLY A 19 -0.76 -6.50 1.98
CA GLY A 19 -1.74 -7.47 2.49
C GLY A 19 -1.21 -8.89 2.71
N GLN A 20 -0.08 -9.23 2.09
CA GLN A 20 0.62 -10.51 2.27
C GLN A 20 1.91 -10.36 3.12
N GLY A 21 2.21 -9.16 3.60
CA GLY A 21 3.30 -8.92 4.53
C GLY A 21 4.70 -8.93 3.90
N GLU A 22 4.76 -8.74 2.58
CA GLU A 22 5.99 -8.51 1.80
C GLU A 22 6.56 -7.10 2.05
N GLN A 23 5.70 -6.13 2.33
CA GLN A 23 6.08 -4.80 2.77
C GLN A 23 5.12 -4.23 3.82
N THR A 24 5.56 -3.19 4.52
CA THR A 24 4.76 -2.46 5.54
C THR A 24 4.88 -0.95 5.39
N ILE A 25 5.47 -0.49 4.29
CA ILE A 25 5.64 0.93 4.01
C ILE A 25 5.05 1.35 2.68
N LEU A 26 4.73 2.63 2.60
CA LEU A 26 4.52 3.33 1.34
C LEU A 26 5.53 4.47 1.23
N ILE A 27 6.09 4.64 0.04
CA ILE A 27 6.92 5.80 -0.30
C ILE A 27 6.04 6.81 -1.05
N ARG A 28 6.02 8.05 -0.59
CA ARG A 28 5.15 9.13 -1.09
C ARG A 28 5.91 10.44 -1.26
N LYS A 29 5.42 11.28 -2.18
CA LYS A 29 5.84 12.70 -2.27
C LYS A 29 5.27 13.56 -1.14
N TYR A 30 4.23 13.08 -0.47
CA TYR A 30 3.41 13.83 0.49
C TYR A 30 3.21 13.03 1.78
N ALA A 31 2.99 13.74 2.88
CA ALA A 31 2.56 13.15 4.14
C ALA A 31 1.04 12.91 4.11
N THR A 32 0.54 12.08 5.02
CA THR A 32 -0.90 11.90 5.22
C THR A 32 -1.32 12.45 6.58
N THR A 33 -2.51 13.03 6.64
CA THR A 33 -3.21 13.37 7.88
C THR A 33 -4.26 12.33 8.26
N LEU A 34 -4.53 11.37 7.36
CA LEU A 34 -5.39 10.23 7.66
C LEU A 34 -4.61 9.19 8.46
N ASN A 35 -5.16 8.81 9.60
CA ASN A 35 -4.61 7.79 10.47
C ASN A 35 -5.00 6.37 10.05
N GLU A 36 -6.05 6.23 9.23
CA GLU A 36 -6.57 4.94 8.81
C GLU A 36 -7.33 5.03 7.48
N PHE A 37 -7.31 3.95 6.71
CA PHE A 37 -8.03 3.83 5.44
C PHE A 37 -8.12 2.37 4.98
N LEU A 38 -9.11 2.08 4.14
CA LEU A 38 -9.15 0.89 3.30
C LEU A 38 -8.12 0.99 2.17
N LEU A 39 -7.54 -0.14 1.78
CA LEU A 39 -6.67 -0.21 0.60
C LEU A 39 -7.53 -0.58 -0.63
N TYR A 40 -7.77 0.40 -1.49
CA TYR A 40 -8.60 0.23 -2.68
C TYR A 40 -7.74 0.07 -3.94
N PRO A 41 -7.90 -1.02 -4.70
CA PRO A 41 -7.02 -1.32 -5.82
C PRO A 41 -7.25 -0.41 -7.03
N THR A 42 -6.14 -0.09 -7.69
CA THR A 42 -6.11 0.58 -8.99
C THR A 42 -5.23 -0.21 -9.94
N VAL A 43 -5.57 -0.11 -11.24
CA VAL A 43 -4.94 -0.90 -12.32
C VAL A 43 -4.28 -0.03 -13.39
N SER A 44 -4.31 1.30 -13.26
CA SER A 44 -3.82 2.21 -14.30
C SER A 44 -2.34 1.98 -14.66
N TYR A 45 -1.54 1.47 -13.73
CA TYR A 45 -0.14 1.12 -13.97
C TYR A 45 0.03 -0.11 -14.88
N ALA A 46 -0.93 -1.04 -14.88
CA ALA A 46 -0.87 -2.27 -15.66
C ALA A 46 -1.07 -2.04 -17.17
N ASN A 47 -1.60 -0.88 -17.56
CA ASN A 47 -1.82 -0.51 -18.96
C ASN A 47 -0.52 -0.10 -19.68
N LYS A 48 0.62 -0.01 -18.97
CA LYS A 48 1.92 0.27 -19.57
C LYS A 48 2.62 -1.02 -19.94
N ASP A 49 3.14 -1.12 -21.16
CA ASP A 49 3.86 -2.31 -21.63
C ASP A 49 5.07 -2.67 -20.74
N ASP A 50 5.71 -1.66 -20.17
CA ASP A 50 6.91 -1.77 -19.33
C ASP A 50 6.61 -1.72 -17.82
N TYR A 51 5.36 -1.90 -17.37
CA TYR A 51 4.99 -1.67 -15.96
C TYR A 51 5.87 -2.45 -14.97
N LEU A 52 6.34 -3.65 -15.35
CA LEU A 52 7.22 -4.50 -14.55
C LEU A 52 8.61 -3.91 -14.28
N ASP A 53 9.06 -2.93 -15.06
CA ASP A 53 10.33 -2.24 -14.83
C ASP A 53 10.30 -1.32 -13.61
N SER A 54 9.09 -0.99 -13.13
CA SER A 54 8.90 -0.30 -11.87
C SER A 54 9.18 -1.19 -10.64
N PHE A 55 9.25 -2.51 -10.82
CA PHE A 55 9.34 -3.48 -9.73
C PHE A 55 10.65 -4.28 -9.74
N ASP A 56 11.17 -4.56 -8.55
CA ASP A 56 12.41 -5.33 -8.38
C ASP A 56 12.29 -6.71 -9.02
N LYS A 57 13.36 -7.18 -9.67
CA LYS A 57 13.41 -8.47 -10.37
C LYS A 57 12.95 -9.62 -9.47
N LYS A 58 13.30 -9.60 -8.18
CA LYS A 58 12.91 -10.64 -7.21
C LYS A 58 11.39 -10.70 -6.99
N HIS A 59 10.69 -9.57 -7.13
CA HIS A 59 9.25 -9.47 -6.94
C HIS A 59 8.44 -9.57 -8.25
N ARG A 60 9.07 -9.60 -9.44
CA ARG A 60 8.32 -9.60 -10.72
C ARG A 60 7.32 -10.73 -10.85
N LYS A 61 7.64 -11.94 -10.37
CA LYS A 61 6.70 -13.08 -10.36
C LYS A 61 5.47 -12.78 -9.50
N PHE A 62 5.70 -12.25 -8.30
CA PHE A 62 4.63 -11.80 -7.40
C PHE A 62 3.79 -10.71 -8.03
N VAL A 63 4.42 -9.69 -8.61
CA VAL A 63 3.74 -8.56 -9.25
C VAL A 63 2.87 -9.04 -10.40
N LYS A 64 3.39 -9.88 -11.31
CA LYS A 64 2.62 -10.45 -12.42
C LYS A 64 1.36 -11.17 -11.95
N LYS A 65 1.46 -11.96 -10.88
CA LYS A 65 0.31 -12.68 -10.29
C LYS A 65 -0.74 -11.72 -9.70
N ASN A 66 -0.28 -10.59 -9.19
CA ASN A 66 -1.09 -9.61 -8.48
C ASN A 66 -1.30 -8.30 -9.27
N THR A 67 -1.17 -8.35 -10.60
CA THR A 67 -1.28 -7.14 -11.44
C THR A 67 -2.70 -6.57 -11.41
N LEU A 68 -3.69 -7.44 -11.57
CA LEU A 68 -5.11 -7.09 -11.59
C LEU A 68 -5.79 -7.57 -10.30
N PRO A 69 -6.66 -6.74 -9.69
CA PRO A 69 -7.50 -7.15 -8.58
C PRO A 69 -8.59 -8.10 -9.05
N GLU A 70 -9.19 -8.80 -8.10
CA GLU A 70 -10.49 -9.44 -8.30
C GLU A 70 -11.55 -8.35 -8.57
N LYS A 71 -12.35 -8.55 -9.63
CA LYS A 71 -13.38 -7.63 -10.10
C LYS A 71 -14.70 -8.40 -10.26
N GLN A 72 -15.80 -7.79 -9.84
CA GLN A 72 -17.17 -8.25 -10.11
C GLN A 72 -17.97 -7.04 -10.58
N ASP A 73 -18.55 -7.11 -11.79
CA ASP A 73 -19.13 -5.95 -12.47
C ASP A 73 -18.17 -4.76 -12.41
N GLU A 74 -18.61 -3.54 -12.13
CA GLU A 74 -17.73 -2.36 -12.00
C GLU A 74 -17.14 -2.18 -10.58
N LYS A 75 -17.08 -3.24 -9.78
CA LYS A 75 -16.60 -3.22 -8.39
C LYS A 75 -15.33 -4.03 -8.22
N TYR A 76 -14.44 -3.56 -7.34
CA TYR A 76 -13.24 -4.31 -6.96
C TYR A 76 -13.37 -4.89 -5.57
N LEU A 77 -12.72 -6.03 -5.34
CA LEU A 77 -12.64 -6.65 -4.03
C LEU A 77 -11.72 -5.83 -3.11
N VAL A 78 -12.27 -5.28 -2.04
CA VAL A 78 -11.50 -4.63 -0.98
C VAL A 78 -11.25 -5.65 0.13
N LYS A 79 -9.97 -5.97 0.35
CA LYS A 79 -9.52 -7.05 1.25
C LYS A 79 -8.82 -6.56 2.51
N TYR A 80 -8.29 -5.35 2.48
CA TYR A 80 -7.33 -4.89 3.47
C TYR A 80 -7.68 -3.49 4.00
N TYR A 81 -7.36 -3.31 5.28
CA TYR A 81 -7.42 -2.07 6.01
C TYR A 81 -6.04 -1.75 6.57
N ALA A 82 -5.68 -0.47 6.66
CA ALA A 82 -4.40 -0.06 7.20
C ALA A 82 -4.55 1.13 8.16
N THR A 83 -3.77 1.11 9.24
CA THR A 83 -3.48 2.28 10.07
C THR A 83 -2.10 2.82 9.74
N VAL A 84 -1.96 4.15 9.86
CA VAL A 84 -0.70 4.87 9.71
C VAL A 84 -0.10 5.02 11.09
N GLU A 85 0.96 4.27 11.37
CA GLU A 85 1.63 4.26 12.67
C GLU A 85 2.68 5.37 12.79
N ASP A 86 3.22 5.82 11.65
CA ASP A 86 4.19 6.92 11.59
C ASP A 86 4.37 7.42 10.15
N VAL A 87 4.85 8.66 10.00
CA VAL A 87 5.25 9.25 8.72
C VAL A 87 6.62 9.88 8.86
N ILE A 88 7.63 9.24 8.25
CA ILE A 88 9.03 9.65 8.40
C ILE A 88 9.52 10.29 7.10
N LYS A 89 10.00 11.53 7.19
CA LYS A 89 10.69 12.18 6.07
C LYS A 89 12.11 11.63 5.94
N LYS A 90 12.45 11.09 4.75
CA LYS A 90 13.81 10.63 4.43
C LYS A 90 14.36 11.41 3.22
N SER A 91 15.65 11.76 3.27
CA SER A 91 16.35 12.34 2.13
C SER A 91 16.43 11.34 0.97
N ASN A 92 16.70 11.84 -0.24
CA ASN A 92 16.90 10.99 -1.41
C ASN A 92 18.06 9.99 -1.24
N SER A 93 19.11 10.37 -0.49
CA SER A 93 20.23 9.46 -0.17
C SER A 93 19.81 8.34 0.78
N ARG A 94 18.97 8.63 1.79
CA ARG A 94 18.51 7.63 2.77
C ARG A 94 17.40 6.74 2.22
N ILE A 95 16.49 7.24 1.40
CA ILE A 95 15.35 6.46 0.91
C ILE A 95 15.77 5.24 0.08
N GLY A 96 16.89 5.35 -0.65
CA GLY A 96 17.45 4.23 -1.42
C GLY A 96 17.96 3.06 -0.57
N THR A 97 18.15 3.26 0.74
CA THR A 97 18.50 2.18 1.69
C THR A 97 17.29 1.30 2.04
N LEU A 98 16.07 1.75 1.73
CA LEU A 98 14.82 1.05 2.02
C LEU A 98 14.41 0.04 0.93
N LYS A 99 15.29 -0.21 -0.06
CA LYS A 99 15.05 -1.10 -1.22
C LYS A 99 14.53 -2.50 -0.87
N ASP A 100 14.85 -2.98 0.33
CA ASP A 100 14.49 -4.33 0.78
C ASP A 100 13.17 -4.36 1.58
N TYR A 101 12.52 -3.20 1.78
CA TYR A 101 11.24 -3.06 2.49
C TYR A 101 10.07 -2.69 1.57
N HIS A 102 10.28 -2.64 0.25
CA HIS A 102 9.24 -2.36 -0.73
C HIS A 102 9.50 -3.10 -2.05
N ILE A 103 8.45 -3.29 -2.85
CA ILE A 103 8.55 -4.05 -4.10
C ILE A 103 9.11 -3.26 -5.29
N TRP A 104 9.12 -1.92 -5.21
CA TRP A 104 9.60 -1.06 -6.30
C TRP A 104 11.13 -1.10 -6.49
N THR A 105 11.59 -0.77 -7.69
CA THR A 105 13.03 -0.57 -7.93
C THR A 105 13.51 0.77 -7.34
N LYS A 106 14.81 0.88 -7.04
CA LYS A 106 15.43 2.17 -6.67
C LYS A 106 15.24 3.23 -7.77
N LYS A 107 15.34 2.82 -9.03
CA LYS A 107 15.14 3.70 -10.20
C LYS A 107 13.73 4.27 -10.21
N HIS A 108 12.74 3.42 -9.97
CA HIS A 108 11.34 3.84 -9.88
C HIS A 108 11.12 4.79 -8.71
N VAL A 109 11.61 4.47 -7.51
CA VAL A 109 11.51 5.37 -6.35
C VAL A 109 12.13 6.74 -6.63
N LYS A 110 13.34 6.79 -7.20
CA LYS A 110 14.05 8.03 -7.54
C LYS A 110 13.27 8.86 -8.57
N SER A 111 12.74 8.22 -9.60
CA SER A 111 11.91 8.85 -10.64
C SER A 111 10.59 9.36 -10.06
N TYR A 112 9.90 8.53 -9.28
CA TYR A 112 8.65 8.88 -8.61
C TYR A 112 8.86 10.08 -7.70
N LEU A 113 9.94 10.16 -6.92
CA LEU A 113 10.18 11.29 -6.01
C LEU A 113 10.81 12.52 -6.68
N GLU A 114 11.13 12.48 -7.98
CA GLU A 114 11.80 13.59 -8.69
C GLU A 114 13.07 14.07 -7.98
N ASN A 115 13.85 13.15 -7.40
CA ASN A 115 15.04 13.46 -6.57
C ASN A 115 14.79 14.29 -5.30
N LYS A 116 13.53 14.51 -4.90
CA LYS A 116 13.17 15.21 -3.66
C LYS A 116 13.14 14.24 -2.47
N PRO A 117 13.21 14.73 -1.22
CA PRO A 117 12.95 13.91 -0.04
C PRO A 117 11.58 13.24 -0.12
N GLY A 118 11.52 11.97 0.28
CA GLY A 118 10.28 11.20 0.32
C GLY A 118 9.71 11.12 1.73
N GLN A 119 8.40 10.90 1.79
CA GLN A 119 7.66 10.57 3.00
C GLN A 119 7.46 9.06 3.03
N VAL A 120 7.90 8.42 4.10
CA VAL A 120 7.77 6.98 4.33
C VAL A 120 6.66 6.77 5.33
N TRP A 121 5.53 6.25 4.87
CA TRP A 121 4.40 5.94 5.73
C TRP A 121 4.61 4.52 6.26
N LEU A 122 4.72 4.37 7.57
CA LEU A 122 4.76 3.09 8.25
C LEU A 122 3.33 2.64 8.51
N LEU A 123 2.95 1.50 7.94
CA LEU A 123 1.57 1.02 7.96
C LEU A 123 1.44 -0.29 8.74
N ARG A 124 0.46 -0.36 9.63
CA ARG A 124 -0.02 -1.62 10.19
C ARG A 124 -1.21 -2.06 9.36
N VAL A 125 -1.08 -3.21 8.70
CA VAL A 125 -2.05 -3.71 7.72
C VAL A 125 -2.80 -4.89 8.31
N TYR A 126 -4.11 -4.92 8.06
CA TYR A 126 -5.02 -5.93 8.55
C TYR A 126 -5.83 -6.53 7.39
N LYS A 127 -6.16 -7.81 7.50
CA LYS A 127 -7.14 -8.47 6.64
C LYS A 127 -8.53 -8.19 7.19
N LEU A 128 -9.45 -7.87 6.28
CA LEU A 128 -10.87 -7.78 6.61
C LEU A 128 -11.42 -9.19 6.80
N GLU A 129 -12.21 -9.38 7.86
CA GLU A 129 -12.95 -10.63 8.10
C GLU A 129 -13.83 -10.99 6.89
N ASN A 130 -14.51 -9.98 6.33
CA ASN A 130 -15.39 -10.13 5.18
C ASN A 130 -14.96 -9.15 4.08
N PRO A 131 -14.07 -9.55 3.16
CA PRO A 131 -13.79 -8.78 1.95
C PRO A 131 -15.05 -8.56 1.11
N GLN A 132 -15.18 -7.38 0.49
CA GLN A 132 -16.38 -7.02 -0.26
C GLN A 132 -16.05 -6.41 -1.62
N TYR A 133 -16.81 -6.81 -2.64
CA TYR A 133 -16.82 -6.12 -3.93
C TYR A 133 -17.57 -4.81 -3.79
N ILE A 134 -16.85 -3.70 -3.90
CA ILE A 134 -17.41 -2.38 -3.64
C ILE A 134 -16.87 -1.34 -4.62
N SER A 135 -17.74 -0.40 -4.98
CA SER A 135 -17.44 0.80 -5.75
C SER A 135 -17.04 1.93 -4.79
N ARG A 136 -16.49 3.01 -5.35
CA ARG A 136 -16.05 4.18 -4.58
C ARG A 136 -16.34 5.46 -5.32
N THR A 137 -16.39 6.55 -4.56
CA THR A 137 -16.47 7.90 -5.10
C THR A 137 -15.26 8.22 -5.97
N LYS A 138 -15.41 9.28 -6.79
CA LYS A 138 -14.29 9.90 -7.48
C LYS A 138 -13.27 10.42 -6.46
N GLY A 139 -12.00 10.35 -6.84
CA GLY A 139 -10.86 10.69 -6.01
C GLY A 139 -9.61 10.00 -6.52
N MET A 140 -8.52 10.75 -6.68
CA MET A 140 -7.28 10.22 -7.25
C MET A 140 -6.46 9.50 -6.19
N VAL A 141 -6.18 10.17 -5.07
CA VAL A 141 -5.42 9.59 -3.94
C VAL A 141 -6.37 8.95 -2.94
N TYR A 142 -7.29 9.73 -2.38
CA TYR A 142 -8.29 9.26 -1.43
C TYR A 142 -9.68 9.31 -2.04
N ALA A 143 -10.52 8.40 -1.60
CA ALA A 143 -11.94 8.34 -1.95
C ALA A 143 -12.72 7.75 -0.77
N ASN A 144 -14.02 7.58 -0.94
CA ASN A 144 -14.85 6.81 -0.01
C ASN A 144 -15.50 5.65 -0.75
N VAL A 145 -15.51 4.47 -0.17
CA VAL A 145 -16.35 3.36 -0.67
C VAL A 145 -17.83 3.69 -0.45
N GLU A 146 -18.70 3.16 -1.31
CA GLU A 146 -20.14 3.52 -1.31
C GLU A 146 -20.93 2.95 -0.13
N LYS A 147 -20.37 1.95 0.56
CA LYS A 147 -20.97 1.30 1.73
C LYS A 147 -19.91 1.19 2.83
N GLU A 148 -20.34 1.39 4.07
CA GLU A 148 -19.49 1.19 5.24
C GLU A 148 -18.99 -0.25 5.32
N ILE A 149 -17.68 -0.41 5.55
CA ILE A 149 -17.05 -1.70 5.79
C ILE A 149 -16.81 -1.86 7.28
N SER A 150 -17.20 -3.01 7.83
CA SER A 150 -16.94 -3.34 9.23
C SER A 150 -15.47 -3.67 9.47
N LEU A 151 -14.94 -3.15 10.58
CA LEU A 151 -13.60 -3.46 11.09
C LEU A 151 -13.65 -4.43 12.28
N ASN A 152 -14.73 -5.20 12.43
CA ASN A 152 -14.80 -6.23 13.45
C ASN A 152 -13.94 -7.45 13.04
N ASN A 153 -13.32 -8.08 14.03
CA ASN A 153 -12.53 -9.32 13.88
C ASN A 153 -11.42 -9.23 12.83
N ILE A 154 -10.87 -8.03 12.59
CA ILE A 154 -9.75 -7.87 11.65
C ILE A 154 -8.46 -8.45 12.23
N GLU A 155 -7.69 -9.13 11.38
CA GLU A 155 -6.44 -9.76 11.78
C GLU A 155 -5.23 -9.03 11.20
N PRO A 156 -4.18 -8.75 12.00
CA PRO A 156 -2.98 -8.14 11.46
C PRO A 156 -2.24 -9.08 10.52
N VAL A 157 -1.81 -8.58 9.37
CA VAL A 157 -1.13 -9.37 8.33
C VAL A 157 0.20 -9.96 8.80
N ILE A 158 0.88 -9.26 9.73
CA ILE A 158 2.11 -9.75 10.36
C ILE A 158 2.03 -9.59 11.88
N THR A 159 2.81 -10.37 12.63
CA THR A 159 2.86 -10.27 14.09
C THR A 159 3.43 -8.92 14.56
N ASP A 160 3.06 -8.47 15.76
CA ASP A 160 3.61 -7.24 16.36
C ASP A 160 5.13 -7.31 16.49
N LYS A 161 5.67 -8.49 16.83
CA LYS A 161 7.12 -8.73 16.91
C LYS A 161 7.81 -8.45 15.57
N LYS A 162 7.28 -8.96 14.46
CA LYS A 162 7.83 -8.72 13.12
C LYS A 162 7.69 -7.25 12.73
N TYR A 163 6.53 -6.65 12.98
CA TYR A 163 6.28 -5.25 12.68
C TYR A 163 7.22 -4.30 13.43
N ASN A 164 7.35 -4.46 14.74
CA ASN A 164 8.22 -3.64 15.59
C ASN A 164 9.69 -3.76 15.20
N LYS A 165 10.14 -4.94 14.76
CA LYS A 165 11.48 -5.12 14.19
C LYS A 165 11.67 -4.27 12.92
N ILE A 166 10.75 -4.39 11.97
CA ILE A 166 10.80 -3.63 10.71
C ILE A 166 10.76 -2.12 10.98
N LYS A 167 9.86 -1.66 11.86
CA LYS A 167 9.75 -0.23 12.25
C LYS A 167 11.09 0.31 12.75
N LYS A 168 11.74 -0.40 13.69
CA LYS A 168 13.05 -0.01 14.22
C LYS A 168 14.12 0.06 13.14
N GLU A 169 14.19 -0.93 12.25
CA GLU A 169 15.16 -0.94 11.15
C GLU A 169 14.98 0.23 10.18
N ILE A 170 13.73 0.60 9.86
CA ILE A 170 13.42 1.71 8.94
C ILE A 170 13.68 3.07 9.59
N VAL A 171 13.38 3.23 10.88
CA VAL A 171 13.69 4.46 11.63
C VAL A 171 15.19 4.70 11.63
N ASN A 172 16.00 3.66 11.87
CA ASN A 172 17.45 3.76 12.02
C ASN A 172 18.25 3.91 10.71
N LYS A 173 17.63 3.75 9.54
CA LYS A 173 18.27 3.89 8.21
C LYS A 173 18.21 5.33 7.67
#